data_AF-A0AAN8YFA9-F1
#
_entry.id   AF-A0AAN8YFA9-F1
#
_cell.length_a   1.000
_cell.length_b   1.000
_cell.length_c   1.000
_cell.angle_alpha   90.00
_cell.angle_beta   90.00
_cell.angle_gamma   90.00
#
_symmetry.space_group_name_H-M   'P 1'
#
loop_
_entity.id
_entity.type
_entity.pdbx_description
1 polymer ?
#
loop_
_entity_poly.entity_id
_entity_poly.type
_entity_poly.pdbx_seq_one_letter_code
_entity_poly.pdbx_strand_id
1 'polypeptide(L)'
;MNCWGNMTLNRIGSVLWEEYGYYGTLQFANEISDFMQSACMMELKADFTWKNNYVYSRIDRGLVNAAWVQMWSCLEVIVMEPEFSDHFPLSVSLDDRQHKGKLNALN
;
A
#
# COMPACT_ATOMS: atom_id res chain seq x y z
N MET A 1 -5.74 -15.08 18.87
CA MET A 1 -4.29 -15.34 18.93
C MET A 1 -3.61 -14.29 18.07
N ASN A 2 -2.48 -13.79 18.55
CA ASN A 2 -1.92 -12.48 18.23
C ASN A 2 -1.24 -12.44 16.86
N CYS A 3 -1.51 -11.41 16.06
CA CYS A 3 -0.63 -10.98 14.97
C CYS A 3 -0.39 -9.48 15.10
N TRP A 4 0.89 -9.12 15.05
CA TRP A 4 1.44 -7.84 15.46
C TRP A 4 1.28 -6.80 14.34
N GLY A 5 0.54 -5.73 14.61
CA GLY A 5 0.57 -4.51 13.79
C GLY A 5 1.91 -3.80 13.99
N ASN A 6 2.88 -4.05 13.09
CA ASN A 6 4.15 -3.31 13.05
C ASN A 6 4.03 -2.15 12.06
N MET A 7 3.69 -0.97 12.59
CA MET A 7 3.90 0.30 11.89
C MET A 7 5.36 0.73 12.09
N THR A 8 6.19 0.53 11.07
CA THR A 8 7.45 1.30 10.92
C THR A 8 7.83 1.40 9.45
N LEU A 9 7.65 2.58 8.84
CA LEU A 9 8.48 3.03 7.73
C LEU A 9 9.11 4.37 8.11
N ASN A 10 10.17 4.27 8.90
CA ASN A 10 10.93 5.40 9.39
C ASN A 10 11.49 6.18 8.19
N ARG A 11 10.98 7.41 8.01
CA ARG A 11 11.35 8.44 7.00
C ARG A 11 10.46 8.48 5.75
N ILE A 12 9.23 8.98 5.96
CA ILE A 12 8.35 9.72 5.04
C ILE A 12 8.11 9.08 3.66
N GLY A 13 6.99 8.37 3.53
CA GLY A 13 6.07 8.53 2.39
C GLY A 13 5.38 7.30 1.78
N SER A 14 5.48 6.11 2.38
CA SER A 14 4.48 5.06 2.17
C SER A 14 3.93 4.57 3.51
N VAL A 15 2.61 4.43 3.60
CA VAL A 15 1.95 3.88 4.79
C VAL A 15 1.14 2.66 4.37
N LEU A 16 1.43 1.54 5.02
CA LEU A 16 0.63 0.32 4.96
C LEU A 16 -0.31 0.33 6.16
N TRP A 17 -1.61 0.23 5.90
CA TRP A 17 -2.66 0.19 6.92
C TRP A 17 -3.43 -1.12 6.82
N GLU A 18 -3.73 -1.70 7.98
CA GLU A 18 -4.57 -2.90 8.14
C GLU A 18 -5.89 -2.49 8.81
N GLU A 19 -7.02 -2.93 8.27
CA GLU A 19 -8.36 -2.49 8.70
C GLU A 19 -9.21 -3.69 9.14
N TYR A 20 -9.61 -3.73 10.42
CA TYR A 20 -10.55 -4.73 10.95
C TYR A 20 -11.97 -4.16 10.96
N GLY A 21 -12.79 -4.51 9.97
CA GLY A 21 -14.19 -4.09 9.89
C GLY A 21 -15.11 -5.21 9.39
N TYR A 22 -16.08 -5.60 10.21
CA TYR A 22 -17.22 -6.43 9.79
C TYR A 22 -17.98 -5.67 8.70
N TYR A 23 -17.93 -6.15 7.45
CA TYR A 23 -18.58 -5.54 6.26
C TYR A 23 -18.33 -4.03 6.16
N GLY A 24 -17.30 -3.62 5.41
CA GLY A 24 -16.91 -2.22 5.19
C GLY A 24 -18.11 -1.26 5.15
N THR A 25 -18.29 -0.50 6.23
CA THR A 25 -19.43 0.41 6.37
C THR A 25 -19.16 1.64 5.51
N LEU A 26 -20.22 2.23 4.95
CA LEU A 26 -20.11 3.47 4.16
C LEU A 26 -19.41 4.59 4.94
N GLN A 27 -19.65 4.64 6.25
CA GLN A 27 -19.00 5.60 7.15
C GLN A 27 -17.48 5.45 7.13
N PHE A 28 -16.98 4.23 7.24
CA PHE A 28 -15.55 3.98 7.26
C PHE A 28 -14.88 4.30 5.92
N ALA A 29 -15.53 3.97 4.80
CA ALA A 29 -15.05 4.37 3.48
C ALA A 29 -14.93 5.90 3.32
N ASN A 30 -15.85 6.66 3.95
CA ASN A 30 -15.78 8.12 3.97
C ASN A 30 -14.62 8.63 4.82
N GLU A 31 -14.38 8.06 6.00
CA GLU A 31 -13.26 8.45 6.87
C GLU A 31 -11.90 8.26 6.19
N ILE A 32 -11.71 7.17 5.45
CA ILE A 32 -10.50 6.95 4.65
C ILE A 32 -10.38 7.99 3.55
N SER A 33 -11.47 8.27 2.83
CA SER A 33 -11.49 9.29 1.78
C SER A 33 -11.12 10.67 2.32
N ASP A 34 -11.67 11.04 3.48
CA ASP A 34 -11.39 12.31 4.16
C ASP A 34 -9.93 12.39 4.62
N PHE A 35 -9.37 11.29 5.14
CA PHE A 35 -7.95 11.20 5.47
C PHE A 35 -7.07 11.38 4.22
N MET A 36 -7.36 10.66 3.15
CA MET A 36 -6.59 10.75 1.90
C MET A 36 -6.61 12.17 1.33
N GLN A 37 -7.76 12.85 1.36
CA GLN A 37 -7.89 14.24 0.91
C GLN A 37 -7.13 15.21 1.83
N SER A 38 -7.31 15.10 3.14
CA SER A 38 -6.68 16.01 4.11
C SER A 38 -5.17 15.86 4.20
N ALA A 39 -4.66 14.63 4.02
CA ALA A 39 -3.23 14.32 4.05
C ALA A 39 -2.55 14.38 2.66
N CYS A 40 -3.29 14.70 1.60
CA CYS A 40 -2.80 14.70 0.21
C CYS A 40 -2.16 13.36 -0.20
N MET A 41 -2.82 12.25 0.17
CA MET A 41 -2.37 10.89 -0.12
C MET A 41 -3.18 10.30 -1.28
N MET A 42 -2.54 9.40 -2.01
CA MET A 42 -3.13 8.63 -3.11
C MET A 42 -2.99 7.14 -2.79
N GLU A 43 -4.00 6.36 -3.14
CA GLU A 43 -3.98 4.90 -2.97
C GLU A 43 -3.35 4.26 -4.22
N LEU A 44 -2.41 3.35 -3.97
CA LEU A 44 -1.88 2.47 -4.99
C LEU A 44 -2.85 1.32 -5.23
N LYS A 45 -3.07 0.99 -6.51
CA LYS A 45 -3.96 -0.10 -6.87
C LYS A 45 -3.37 -1.43 -6.39
N ALA A 46 -4.16 -2.19 -5.65
CA ALA A 46 -3.87 -3.56 -5.24
C ALA A 46 -5.11 -4.45 -5.43
N ASP A 47 -4.89 -5.75 -5.57
CA ASP A 47 -5.94 -6.78 -5.58
C ASP A 47 -6.40 -7.10 -4.14
N PHE A 48 -7.15 -8.19 -3.96
CA PHE A 48 -7.63 -8.60 -2.63
C PHE A 48 -6.46 -8.97 -1.72
N THR A 49 -6.52 -8.48 -0.49
CA THR A 49 -5.46 -8.63 0.51
C THR A 49 -5.88 -9.46 1.71
N TRP A 50 -7.15 -9.84 1.77
CA TRP A 50 -7.68 -10.70 2.80
C TRP A 50 -8.73 -11.64 2.25
N LYS A 51 -8.83 -12.83 2.82
CA LYS A 51 -9.96 -13.74 2.57
C LYS A 51 -10.42 -14.41 3.86
N ASN A 52 -11.74 -14.51 4.04
CA ASN A 52 -12.29 -15.65 4.75
C ASN A 52 -12.68 -16.70 3.70
N ASN A 53 -12.83 -17.98 4.07
CA ASN A 53 -13.09 -19.09 3.14
C ASN A 53 -14.19 -18.87 2.07
N TYR A 54 -15.03 -17.83 2.21
CA TYR A 54 -16.15 -17.51 1.33
C TYR A 54 -16.01 -16.16 0.60
N VAL A 55 -15.19 -15.24 1.11
CA VAL A 55 -15.16 -13.84 0.64
C VAL A 55 -13.72 -13.35 0.57
N TYR A 56 -13.39 -12.70 -0.55
CA TYR A 56 -12.15 -11.94 -0.73
C TYR A 56 -12.44 -10.46 -0.51
N SER A 57 -11.56 -9.76 0.19
CA SER A 57 -11.68 -8.32 0.44
C SER A 57 -10.32 -7.64 0.38
N ARG A 58 -10.35 -6.32 0.12
CA ARG A 58 -9.14 -5.48 0.11
C ARG A 58 -9.21 -4.55 1.30
N ILE A 59 -8.57 -4.96 2.39
CA ILE A 59 -8.53 -4.23 3.66
C ILE A 59 -7.14 -3.68 3.97
N ASP A 60 -6.10 -4.30 3.40
CA ASP A 60 -4.75 -3.72 3.37
C ASP A 60 -4.60 -2.75 2.18
N ARG A 61 -4.10 -1.53 2.44
CA ARG A 61 -3.95 -0.47 1.44
C ARG A 61 -2.53 0.11 1.43
N GLY A 62 -2.01 0.36 0.23
CA GLY A 62 -0.77 1.13 0.03
C GLY A 62 -1.08 2.58 -0.28
N LEU A 63 -0.68 3.51 0.61
CA LEU A 63 -0.90 4.94 0.41
C LEU A 63 0.43 5.68 0.16
N VAL A 64 0.45 6.60 -0.80
CA VAL A 64 1.63 7.39 -1.19
C VAL A 64 1.30 8.86 -1.42
N ASN A 65 2.28 9.75 -1.25
CA ASN A 65 2.11 11.17 -1.57
C ASN A 65 2.62 11.50 -2.98
N ALA A 66 2.33 12.72 -3.44
CA ALA A 66 2.73 13.20 -4.77
C ALA A 66 4.26 13.21 -4.97
N ALA A 67 5.04 13.50 -3.93
CA ALA A 67 6.50 13.53 -4.04
C ALA A 67 7.08 12.14 -4.37
N TRP A 68 6.50 11.08 -3.82
CA TRP A 68 6.92 9.69 -4.10
C TRP A 68 6.59 9.27 -5.52
N VAL A 69 5.39 9.59 -6.00
CA VAL A 69 5.00 9.32 -7.39
C VAL A 69 5.90 10.05 -8.38
N GLN A 70 6.40 11.25 -8.02
CA GLN A 70 7.35 11.99 -8.85
C GLN A 70 8.77 11.42 -8.80
N MET A 71 9.18 10.92 -7.63
CA MET A 71 10.53 10.37 -7.40
C MET A 71 10.74 9.04 -8.11
N TRP A 72 9.78 8.12 -8.02
CA TRP A 72 9.90 6.76 -8.54
C TRP A 72 9.24 6.60 -9.92
N SER A 73 9.90 5.91 -10.86
CA SER A 73 9.39 5.64 -12.22
C SER A 73 8.33 4.56 -12.20
N CYS A 74 8.55 3.56 -11.35
CA CYS A 74 7.61 2.48 -11.09
C CYS A 74 7.29 2.47 -9.60
N LEU A 75 6.00 2.39 -9.30
CA LEU A 75 5.46 2.31 -7.96
C LEU A 75 4.29 1.32 -8.03
N GLU A 76 4.60 0.06 -7.81
CA GLU A 76 3.65 -1.05 -7.94
C GLU A 76 3.46 -1.73 -6.59
N VAL A 77 2.20 -2.02 -6.26
CA VAL A 77 1.86 -2.88 -5.14
C VAL A 77 1.72 -4.31 -5.64
N ILE A 78 2.45 -5.22 -5.02
CA ILE A 78 2.45 -6.64 -5.31
C ILE A 78 1.77 -7.34 -4.13
N VAL A 79 0.70 -8.07 -4.41
CA VAL A 79 0.06 -8.96 -3.44
C VAL A 79 0.87 -10.25 -3.40
N MET A 80 1.40 -10.60 -2.24
CA MET A 80 2.23 -11.79 -2.04
C MET A 80 1.39 -12.97 -1.56
N GLU A 81 1.92 -14.19 -1.73
CA GLU A 81 1.28 -15.40 -1.21
C GLU A 81 1.13 -15.33 0.32
N PRO A 82 -0.02 -15.72 0.88
CA PRO A 82 -0.34 -15.53 2.29
C PRO A 82 0.29 -16.60 3.20
N GLU A 83 0.88 -17.63 2.60
CA GLU A 83 1.35 -18.86 3.26
C GLU A 83 0.28 -19.48 4.17
N PHE A 84 0.30 -19.16 5.47
CA PHE A 84 -0.60 -19.69 6.50
C PHE A 84 -1.59 -18.65 7.06
N SER A 85 -1.55 -17.43 6.54
CA SER A 85 -2.42 -16.32 6.95
C SER A 85 -3.71 -16.26 6.13
N ASP A 86 -4.74 -15.66 6.69
CA ASP A 86 -5.93 -15.20 5.96
C ASP A 86 -5.69 -13.85 5.26
N HIS A 87 -4.59 -13.16 5.59
CA HIS A 87 -4.08 -11.99 4.89
C HIS A 87 -2.99 -12.34 3.86
N PHE A 88 -3.08 -11.69 2.70
CA PHE A 88 -2.05 -11.67 1.66
C PHE A 88 -1.17 -10.43 1.87
N PRO A 89 0.11 -10.60 2.23
CA PRO A 89 1.00 -9.47 2.47
C PRO A 89 1.16 -8.57 1.24
N LEU A 90 1.26 -7.26 1.47
CA LEU A 90 1.60 -6.30 0.42
C LEU A 90 3.10 -6.02 0.37
N SER A 91 3.65 -6.02 -0.83
CA SER A 91 4.99 -5.54 -1.13
C SER A 91 4.92 -4.36 -2.09
N VAL A 92 5.86 -3.42 -1.96
CA VAL A 92 5.95 -2.25 -2.84
C VAL A 92 7.28 -2.29 -3.57
N SER A 93 7.22 -2.30 -4.90
CA SER A 93 8.40 -2.22 -5.75
C SER A 93 8.62 -0.77 -6.19
N LEU A 94 9.85 -0.27 -6.04
CA LEU A 94 10.27 1.08 -6.37
C LEU A 94 11.39 1.03 -7.42
N ASP A 95 11.25 1.78 -8.51
CA ASP A 95 12.33 1.99 -9.50
C ASP A 95 12.70 3.47 -9.58
N ASP A 96 13.99 3.78 -9.55
CA ASP A 96 14.50 5.16 -9.51
C ASP A 96 14.54 5.77 -10.92
N ARG A 97 13.87 6.91 -11.12
CA ARG A 97 13.97 7.69 -12.37
C ARG A 97 15.39 8.20 -12.62
N GLN A 98 16.16 8.49 -11.57
CA GLN A 98 17.41 9.24 -11.65
C GLN A 98 18.65 8.38 -11.95
N HIS A 99 18.61 7.08 -11.66
CA HIS A 99 19.76 6.19 -11.92
C HIS A 99 19.96 5.83 -13.40
N LYS A 100 18.88 5.72 -14.18
CA LYS A 100 18.95 5.35 -15.60
C LYS A 100 19.56 6.43 -16.49
N GLY A 101 19.52 7.70 -16.08
CA GLY A 101 20.10 8.81 -16.84
C GLY A 101 21.61 9.01 -16.65
N LYS A 102 22.17 8.61 -15.50
CA LYS A 102 23.61 8.84 -15.19
C LYS A 102 24.54 7.77 -15.78
N LEU A 103 24.08 6.53 -15.94
CA LEU A 103 24.89 5.46 -16.51
C LEU A 103 25.13 5.62 -18.02
N ASN A 104 24.21 6.29 -18.74
CA ASN A 104 24.34 6.53 -20.18
C ASN A 104 25.18 7.77 -20.54
N ALA A 105 25.65 8.54 -19.55
CA ALA A 105 26.46 9.74 -19.76
C ALA A 105 27.96 9.52 -19.45
N LEU A 106 28.37 8.27 -19.23
CA LEU A 106 29.74 7.87 -18.89
C LEU A 106 30.36 6.86 -19.89
N ASN A 107 29.76 6.67 -21.07
CA ASN A 107 30.33 5.90 -22.18
C ASN A 107 30.52 6.78 -23.42
#